data_AF-A0A926KNP6-F1
#
_entry.id   AF-A0A926KNP6-F1
#
_cell.length_a   1.000
_cell.length_b   1.000
_cell.length_c   1.000
_cell.angle_alpha   90.00
_cell.angle_beta   90.00
_cell.angle_gamma   90.00
#
_symmetry.space_group_name_H-M   'P 1'
#
loop_
_entity.id
_entity.type
_entity.pdbx_description
1 polymer ?
#
loop_
_entity_poly.entity_id
_entity_poly.type
_entity_poly.pdbx_seq_one_letter_code
_entity_poly.pdbx_strand_id
1 'polypeptide(L)'
;MKIRQGLTLIVIGIILIIFSVYPLFLMIRESVLETYVDSKYEIEQMINIRNKGQMGKQTQQHQVLTSPFQWEGNSIEVLTEDTGLTAPKTSYSKIDKNIMKISIKINGKEISSPTEAWLPLNDIRDARFLSWLNIVKIKDKKNNEEQIAIVQRLTGEVNVESQQWRVLFVNKDKQINEEGFSYVERGKHLLGVKLVQLSSQSSSFIGYKSDISYLLPSLLFPLVYPTGTCLIGVVLLIVGYVRKKRR
;
A
#
# COMPACT_ATOMS: atom_id res chain seq x y z
N MET A 1 10.48 53.86 -9.75
CA MET A 1 10.90 52.44 -9.58
C MET A 1 10.03 51.61 -8.62
N LYS A 2 9.38 52.22 -7.63
CA LYS A 2 8.65 51.52 -6.55
C LYS A 2 7.36 50.77 -6.99
N ILE A 3 6.58 51.27 -7.96
CA ILE A 3 5.29 50.68 -8.41
C ILE A 3 5.45 49.22 -8.92
N ARG A 4 6.57 48.92 -9.57
CA ARG A 4 6.84 47.59 -10.12
C ARG A 4 6.96 46.51 -9.03
N GLN A 5 7.44 46.86 -7.83
CA GLN A 5 7.70 45.89 -6.77
C GLN A 5 6.43 45.22 -6.22
N GLY A 6 5.33 45.97 -6.03
CA GLY A 6 4.08 45.38 -5.52
C GLY A 6 3.46 44.41 -6.51
N LEU A 7 3.47 44.76 -7.79
CA LEU A 7 3.00 43.90 -8.87
C LEU A 7 3.86 42.63 -9.02
N THR A 8 5.19 42.75 -8.94
CA THR A 8 6.09 41.59 -9.00
C THR A 8 5.81 40.58 -7.89
N LEU A 9 5.58 41.03 -6.64
CA LEU A 9 5.25 40.11 -5.53
C LEU A 9 3.92 39.40 -5.76
N ILE A 10 2.91 40.11 -6.29
CA ILE A 10 1.63 39.50 -6.64
C ILE A 10 1.82 38.41 -7.70
N VAL A 11 2.56 38.72 -8.78
CA VAL A 11 2.80 37.76 -9.87
C VAL A 11 3.53 36.52 -9.36
N ILE A 12 4.60 36.69 -8.57
CA ILE A 12 5.34 35.56 -7.96
C ILE A 12 4.42 34.75 -7.05
N GLY A 13 3.59 35.40 -6.22
CA GLY A 13 2.67 34.73 -5.32
C GLY A 13 1.63 33.88 -6.05
N ILE A 14 1.06 34.40 -7.14
CA ILE A 14 0.13 33.66 -8.00
C ILE A 14 0.81 32.42 -8.60
N ILE A 15 2.03 32.58 -9.14
CA ILE A 15 2.78 31.48 -9.74
C ILE A 15 3.02 30.37 -8.71
N LEU A 16 3.47 30.72 -7.50
CA LEU A 16 3.69 29.74 -6.43
C LEU A 16 2.42 28.98 -6.04
N ILE A 17 1.28 29.67 -5.95
CA ILE A 17 0.00 29.05 -5.64
C ILE A 17 -0.42 28.11 -6.78
N ILE A 18 -0.38 28.57 -8.03
CA ILE A 18 -0.78 27.75 -9.20
C ILE A 18 0.00 26.43 -9.23
N PHE A 19 1.32 26.47 -9.02
CA PHE A 19 2.13 25.25 -8.98
C PHE A 19 1.87 24.35 -7.76
N SER A 20 1.38 24.92 -6.66
CA SER A 20 1.14 24.18 -5.41
C SER A 20 -0.27 23.58 -5.33
N VAL A 21 -1.26 24.16 -6.01
CA VAL A 21 -2.67 23.77 -5.89
C VAL A 21 -2.90 22.33 -6.33
N TYR A 22 -2.31 21.90 -7.46
CA TYR A 22 -2.55 20.54 -7.97
C TYR A 22 -1.97 19.45 -7.05
N PRO A 23 -0.69 19.49 -6.61
CA PRO A 23 -0.19 18.52 -5.65
C PRO A 23 -0.92 18.55 -4.30
N LEU A 24 -1.31 19.74 -3.81
CA LEU A 24 -2.13 19.86 -2.59
C LEU A 24 -3.47 19.15 -2.75
N PHE A 25 -4.13 19.34 -3.88
CA PHE A 25 -5.39 18.66 -4.18
C PHE A 25 -5.22 17.13 -4.17
N LEU A 26 -4.17 16.61 -4.82
CA LEU A 26 -3.89 15.18 -4.81
C LEU A 26 -3.64 14.66 -3.39
N MET A 27 -2.84 15.37 -2.60
CA MET A 27 -2.57 15.02 -1.20
C MET A 27 -3.83 14.99 -0.34
N ILE A 28 -4.66 16.03 -0.44
CA ILE A 28 -5.93 16.12 0.30
C ILE A 28 -6.83 14.95 -0.12
N ARG A 29 -6.92 14.65 -1.42
CA ARG A 29 -7.70 13.53 -1.93
C ARG A 29 -7.23 12.19 -1.34
N GLU A 30 -5.93 11.91 -1.33
CA GLU A 30 -5.40 10.68 -0.70
C GLU A 30 -5.70 10.63 0.80
N SER A 31 -5.52 11.75 1.52
CA SER A 31 -5.80 11.82 2.96
C SER A 31 -7.28 11.61 3.28
N VAL A 32 -8.19 12.12 2.45
CA VAL A 32 -9.64 11.92 2.61
C VAL A 32 -10.00 10.45 2.36
N LEU A 33 -9.41 9.81 1.34
CA LEU A 33 -9.65 8.39 1.06
C LEU A 33 -9.12 7.48 2.18
N GLU A 34 -7.92 7.76 2.69
CA GLU A 34 -7.34 7.07 3.85
C GLU A 34 -8.28 7.19 5.06
N THR A 35 -8.69 8.41 5.39
CA THR A 35 -9.59 8.68 6.52
C THR A 35 -10.94 7.98 6.34
N TYR A 36 -11.47 7.95 5.11
CA TYR A 36 -12.70 7.24 4.80
C TYR A 36 -12.58 5.74 5.09
N VAL A 37 -11.51 5.09 4.61
CA VAL A 37 -11.27 3.66 4.86
C VAL A 37 -11.07 3.41 6.36
N ASP A 38 -10.24 4.20 7.03
CA ASP A 38 -9.94 4.04 8.45
C ASP A 38 -11.15 4.35 9.35
N SER A 39 -12.08 5.20 8.90
CA SER A 39 -13.33 5.43 9.62
C SER A 39 -14.29 4.24 9.54
N LYS A 40 -14.20 3.44 8.46
CA LYS A 40 -15.08 2.31 8.20
C LYS A 40 -14.52 0.98 8.70
N TYR A 41 -13.20 0.81 8.66
CA TYR A 41 -12.55 -0.46 8.97
C TYR A 41 -11.53 -0.32 10.09
N GLU A 42 -11.42 -1.35 10.91
CA GLU A 42 -10.30 -1.61 11.79
C GLU A 42 -9.52 -2.80 11.20
N ILE A 43 -8.23 -2.63 10.97
CA ILE A 43 -7.40 -3.62 10.28
C ILE A 43 -6.21 -3.97 11.16
N GLU A 44 -6.05 -5.24 11.45
CA GLU A 44 -4.98 -5.79 12.28
C GLU A 44 -4.15 -6.77 11.46
N GLN A 45 -2.82 -6.62 11.49
CA GLN A 45 -1.92 -7.58 10.85
C GLN A 45 -1.84 -8.84 11.70
N MET A 46 -2.31 -9.97 11.17
CA MET A 46 -2.19 -11.25 11.87
C MET A 46 -0.74 -11.74 11.84
N ILE A 47 0.05 -11.28 10.86
CA ILE A 47 1.46 -11.63 10.71
C ILE A 47 2.28 -10.37 10.39
N ASN A 48 3.18 -9.98 11.30
CA ASN A 48 4.04 -8.82 11.11
C ASN A 48 5.41 -9.23 10.54
N ILE A 49 5.57 -9.04 9.23
CA ILE A 49 6.79 -9.40 8.48
C ILE A 49 7.92 -8.38 8.68
N ARG A 50 7.58 -7.15 9.06
CA ARG A 50 8.47 -5.98 9.01
C ARG A 50 9.33 -5.84 10.27
N ASN A 51 8.89 -6.36 11.41
CA ASN A 51 9.57 -6.24 12.71
C ASN A 51 10.59 -7.35 13.01
N LYS A 52 11.47 -7.70 12.06
CA LYS A 52 12.61 -8.61 12.35
C LYS A 52 13.66 -8.00 13.30
N GLY A 53 13.75 -6.67 13.40
CA GLY A 53 14.79 -5.97 14.17
C GLY A 53 14.57 -5.90 15.70
N GLN A 54 13.37 -6.21 16.20
CA GLN A 54 13.05 -6.20 17.64
C GLN A 54 12.87 -7.61 18.23
N MET A 55 13.24 -8.67 17.48
CA MET A 55 13.17 -10.08 17.88
C MET A 55 14.20 -10.49 18.95
N GLY A 56 14.68 -9.55 19.77
CA GLY A 56 15.66 -9.82 20.81
C GLY A 56 15.07 -10.21 22.15
N LYS A 57 13.85 -9.76 22.53
CA LYS A 57 13.46 -9.82 23.96
C LYS A 57 12.00 -10.05 24.33
N GLN A 58 11.04 -10.23 23.43
CA GLN A 58 9.67 -10.54 23.86
C GLN A 58 8.99 -11.55 22.93
N THR A 59 8.77 -12.73 23.50
CA THR A 59 7.82 -13.78 23.12
C THR A 59 8.13 -14.56 21.83
N GLN A 60 8.83 -15.68 22.02
CA GLN A 60 9.02 -16.78 21.06
C GLN A 60 7.73 -17.58 20.80
N GLN A 61 6.60 -16.92 20.53
CA GLN A 61 5.36 -17.61 20.12
C GLN A 61 4.92 -17.15 18.72
N HIS A 62 5.54 -17.80 17.73
CA HIS A 62 4.93 -18.26 16.48
C HIS A 62 4.17 -17.23 15.62
N GLN A 63 4.88 -16.61 14.69
CA GLN A 63 4.26 -16.05 13.47
C GLN A 63 5.09 -16.40 12.22
N VAL A 64 5.50 -17.66 12.16
CA VAL A 64 5.69 -18.36 10.88
C VAL A 64 4.26 -18.67 10.40
N LEU A 65 3.95 -18.46 9.11
CA LEU A 65 2.64 -18.78 8.54
C LEU A 65 2.52 -20.31 8.48
N THR A 66 2.37 -20.94 9.64
CA THR A 66 2.31 -22.39 9.81
C THR A 66 1.01 -22.83 9.15
N SER A 67 1.09 -23.22 7.88
CA SER A 67 0.00 -23.78 7.11
C SER A 67 -0.30 -25.19 7.68
N PRO A 68 -1.52 -25.50 8.14
CA PRO A 68 -2.75 -24.71 8.07
C PRO A 68 -2.89 -23.63 9.17
N PHE A 69 -3.27 -22.42 8.78
CA PHE A 69 -3.67 -21.34 9.69
C PHE A 69 -5.14 -21.48 10.09
N GLN A 70 -5.45 -21.40 11.39
CA GLN A 70 -6.81 -21.54 11.92
C GLN A 70 -7.36 -20.19 12.41
N TRP A 71 -8.57 -19.82 11.98
CA TRP A 71 -9.28 -18.63 12.47
C TRP A 71 -10.79 -18.84 12.47
N GLU A 72 -11.43 -18.74 13.65
CA GLU A 72 -12.89 -18.83 13.81
C GLU A 72 -13.50 -20.07 13.11
N GLY A 73 -12.82 -21.21 13.21
CA GLY A 73 -13.24 -22.47 12.56
C GLY A 73 -12.96 -22.55 11.06
N ASN A 74 -12.28 -21.57 10.47
CA ASN A 74 -11.72 -21.62 9.13
C ASN A 74 -10.29 -22.17 9.14
N SER A 75 -10.00 -23.11 8.25
CA SER A 75 -8.65 -23.64 7.99
C SER A 75 -8.12 -23.07 6.67
N ILE A 76 -6.98 -22.39 6.70
CA ILE A 76 -6.33 -21.80 5.53
C ILE A 76 -5.00 -22.50 5.29
N GLU A 77 -4.88 -23.13 4.15
CA GLU A 77 -3.70 -23.85 3.71
C GLU A 77 -3.11 -23.16 2.49
N VAL A 78 -1.83 -22.82 2.58
CA VAL A 78 -1.03 -22.38 1.44
C VAL A 78 -0.25 -23.60 0.96
N LEU A 79 -0.46 -23.98 -0.30
CA LEU A 79 0.22 -25.07 -0.97
C LEU A 79 1.18 -24.52 -2.00
N THR A 80 2.35 -25.16 -2.11
CA THR A 80 3.41 -24.71 -3.01
C THR A 80 3.96 -25.87 -3.80
N GLU A 81 4.06 -25.70 -5.10
CA GLU A 81 4.63 -26.67 -6.02
C GLU A 81 5.78 -26.01 -6.79
N ASP A 82 6.97 -26.62 -6.78
CA ASP A 82 8.09 -26.15 -7.59
C ASP A 82 7.84 -26.49 -9.05
N THR A 83 7.93 -25.49 -9.94
CA THR A 83 7.77 -25.71 -11.39
C THR A 83 9.04 -26.23 -12.05
N GLY A 84 10.17 -26.23 -11.33
CA GLY A 84 11.49 -26.53 -11.88
C GLY A 84 12.08 -25.41 -12.76
N LEU A 85 11.37 -24.29 -12.90
CA LEU A 85 11.83 -23.13 -13.66
C LEU A 85 12.53 -22.11 -12.77
N THR A 86 13.64 -21.56 -13.25
CA THR A 86 14.34 -20.46 -12.57
C THR A 86 13.74 -19.12 -12.98
N ALA A 87 13.48 -18.26 -12.00
CA ALA A 87 12.98 -16.91 -12.23
C ALA A 87 14.04 -16.03 -12.91
N PRO A 88 13.65 -15.03 -13.72
CA PRO A 88 14.59 -14.10 -14.33
C PRO A 88 15.45 -13.39 -13.29
N LYS A 89 16.74 -13.23 -13.58
CA LYS A 89 17.63 -12.45 -12.71
C LYS A 89 17.19 -10.99 -12.73
N THR A 90 16.94 -10.45 -11.54
CA THR A 90 16.69 -9.01 -11.36
C THR A 90 17.97 -8.35 -10.89
N SER A 91 18.21 -7.10 -11.29
CA SER A 91 19.41 -6.34 -10.90
C SER A 91 19.60 -6.22 -9.37
N TYR A 92 18.55 -6.48 -8.61
CA TYR A 92 18.49 -6.34 -7.15
C TYR A 92 18.65 -7.66 -6.38
N SER A 93 18.60 -8.83 -7.04
CA SER A 93 18.68 -10.13 -6.37
C SER A 93 19.92 -10.91 -6.81
N LYS A 94 20.86 -11.11 -5.89
CA LYS A 94 22.01 -12.01 -6.07
C LYS A 94 21.66 -13.49 -5.80
N ILE A 95 20.47 -13.74 -5.28
CA ILE A 95 19.99 -15.08 -4.92
C ILE A 95 19.14 -15.61 -6.06
N ASP A 96 19.46 -16.82 -6.53
CA ASP A 96 18.64 -17.54 -7.51
C ASP A 96 17.30 -17.92 -6.89
N LYS A 97 16.23 -17.69 -7.65
CA LYS A 97 14.85 -17.97 -7.25
C LYS A 97 14.24 -18.94 -8.25
N ASN A 98 13.42 -19.86 -7.76
CA ASN A 98 12.56 -20.69 -8.58
C ASN A 98 11.17 -20.06 -8.68
N ILE A 99 10.50 -20.39 -9.78
CA ILE A 99 9.09 -20.12 -9.97
C ILE A 99 8.34 -21.24 -9.24
N MET A 100 7.65 -20.88 -8.16
CA MET A 100 6.77 -21.76 -7.41
C MET A 100 5.32 -21.44 -7.78
N LYS A 101 4.48 -22.46 -7.93
CA LYS A 101 3.02 -22.30 -7.98
C LYS A 101 2.50 -22.26 -6.56
N ILE A 102 1.74 -21.22 -6.22
CA ILE A 102 1.05 -21.06 -4.95
C ILE A 102 -0.45 -21.30 -5.17
N SER A 103 -1.01 -22.25 -4.44
CA SER A 103 -2.45 -22.49 -4.34
C SER A 103 -2.93 -22.23 -2.92
N ILE A 104 -4.15 -21.70 -2.78
CA ILE A 104 -4.77 -21.43 -1.48
C ILE A 104 -5.98 -22.35 -1.34
N LYS A 105 -5.96 -23.18 -0.31
CA LYS A 105 -7.10 -23.98 0.14
C LYS A 105 -7.71 -23.34 1.37
N ILE A 106 -9.03 -23.19 1.37
CA ILE A 106 -9.79 -22.71 2.52
C ILE A 106 -10.83 -23.79 2.84
N ASN A 107 -10.83 -24.28 4.07
CA ASN A 107 -11.71 -25.34 4.53
C ASN A 107 -11.65 -26.60 3.65
N GLY A 108 -10.45 -26.97 3.21
CA GLY A 108 -10.19 -28.13 2.35
C GLY A 108 -10.56 -27.95 0.87
N LYS A 109 -11.17 -26.81 0.49
CA LYS A 109 -11.52 -26.49 -0.89
C LYS A 109 -10.48 -25.54 -1.49
N GLU A 110 -9.99 -25.85 -2.68
CA GLU A 110 -9.15 -24.92 -3.45
C GLU A 110 -10.01 -23.79 -3.99
N ILE A 111 -9.68 -22.56 -3.61
CA ILE A 111 -10.53 -21.39 -3.88
C ILE A 111 -10.04 -20.61 -5.09
N SER A 112 -8.73 -20.60 -5.32
CA SER A 112 -8.11 -19.74 -6.31
C SER A 112 -7.22 -20.53 -7.25
N SER A 113 -7.21 -20.14 -8.52
CA SER A 113 -6.25 -20.69 -9.49
C SER A 113 -4.82 -20.50 -8.99
N PRO A 114 -3.94 -21.50 -9.19
CA PRO A 114 -2.54 -21.40 -8.81
C PRO A 114 -1.87 -20.18 -9.44
N THR A 115 -1.01 -19.51 -8.69
CA THR A 115 -0.28 -18.31 -9.13
C THR A 115 1.21 -18.49 -8.98
N GLU A 116 1.98 -17.88 -9.87
CA GLU A 116 3.44 -17.94 -9.81
C GLU A 116 4.02 -16.98 -8.77
N ALA A 117 4.94 -17.47 -7.95
CA ALA A 117 5.72 -16.70 -7.01
C ALA A 117 7.20 -17.03 -7.18
N TRP A 118 8.05 -16.00 -7.12
CA TRP A 118 9.50 -16.17 -7.23
C TRP A 118 10.08 -16.32 -5.83
N LEU A 119 10.41 -17.57 -5.48
CA LEU A 119 10.88 -17.96 -4.14
C LEU A 119 12.26 -18.64 -4.23
N PRO A 120 13.13 -18.46 -3.22
CA PRO A 120 14.46 -19.06 -3.21
C PRO A 120 14.41 -20.56 -2.90
N LEU A 121 15.27 -21.34 -3.57
CA LEU A 121 15.32 -22.81 -3.49
C LEU A 121 15.52 -23.40 -2.08
N ASN A 122 16.39 -22.78 -1.27
CA ASN A 122 16.91 -23.40 -0.04
C ASN A 122 16.30 -22.83 1.25
N ASP A 123 15.16 -22.15 1.20
CA ASP A 123 14.55 -21.61 2.41
C ASP A 123 13.04 -21.79 2.45
N ILE A 124 12.67 -22.84 3.18
CA ILE A 124 11.31 -23.30 3.45
C ILE A 124 10.68 -22.48 4.61
N ARG A 125 11.38 -21.48 5.17
CA ARG A 125 10.79 -20.64 6.22
C ARG A 125 9.66 -19.82 5.63
N ASP A 126 8.45 -19.99 6.16
CA ASP A 126 7.22 -19.34 5.64
C ASP A 126 7.28 -17.82 5.60
N ALA A 127 8.25 -17.23 6.31
CA ALA A 127 8.53 -15.81 6.31
C ALA A 127 8.89 -15.20 4.93
N ARG A 128 9.09 -16.01 3.88
CA ARG A 128 9.23 -15.52 2.49
C ARG A 128 7.97 -15.68 1.64
N PHE A 129 7.03 -16.58 1.96
CA PHE A 129 5.68 -16.53 1.37
C PHE A 129 5.01 -15.20 1.70
N LEU A 130 5.34 -14.67 2.86
CA LEU A 130 5.00 -13.34 3.32
C LEU A 130 5.39 -12.20 2.35
N SER A 131 6.33 -12.39 1.41
CA SER A 131 6.60 -11.38 0.37
C SER A 131 5.65 -11.44 -0.83
N TRP A 132 4.76 -12.44 -0.87
CA TRP A 132 3.82 -12.72 -1.95
C TRP A 132 2.37 -12.88 -1.47
N LEU A 133 2.17 -13.18 -0.19
CA LEU A 133 0.88 -13.35 0.45
C LEU A 133 0.95 -12.93 1.92
N ASN A 134 -0.07 -12.25 2.44
CA ASN A 134 -0.21 -12.00 3.88
C ASN A 134 -1.67 -12.12 4.32
N ILE A 135 -1.88 -12.33 5.63
CA ILE A 135 -3.20 -12.46 6.23
C ILE A 135 -3.40 -11.27 7.17
N VAL A 136 -4.53 -10.58 7.02
CA VAL A 136 -4.92 -9.44 7.84
C VAL A 136 -6.34 -9.64 8.35
N LYS A 137 -6.59 -9.33 9.61
CA LYS A 137 -7.93 -9.31 10.20
C LYS A 137 -8.56 -7.96 9.92
N ILE A 138 -9.82 -7.96 9.51
CA ILE A 138 -10.61 -6.78 9.19
C ILE A 138 -11.88 -6.82 10.03
N LYS A 139 -12.22 -5.68 10.61
CA LYS A 139 -13.49 -5.47 11.27
C LYS A 139 -14.17 -4.25 10.66
N ASP A 140 -15.35 -4.46 10.08
CA ASP A 140 -16.18 -3.35 9.62
C ASP A 140 -16.89 -2.73 10.82
N LYS A 141 -16.61 -1.45 11.07
CA LYS A 141 -17.09 -0.71 12.25
C LYS A 141 -18.58 -0.43 12.19
N LYS A 142 -19.20 -0.46 11.00
CA LYS A 142 -20.62 -0.14 10.81
C LYS A 142 -21.53 -1.28 11.24
N ASN A 143 -21.22 -2.50 10.82
CA ASN A 143 -22.00 -3.71 11.11
C ASN A 143 -21.35 -4.61 12.17
N ASN A 144 -20.14 -4.27 12.64
CA ASN A 144 -19.36 -5.04 13.59
C ASN A 144 -19.03 -6.46 13.09
N GLU A 145 -18.95 -6.63 11.76
CA GLU A 145 -18.57 -7.90 11.14
C GLU A 145 -17.05 -8.03 11.09
N GLU A 146 -16.55 -9.20 11.47
CA GLU A 146 -15.14 -9.53 11.36
C GLU A 146 -14.91 -10.55 10.25
N GLN A 147 -13.85 -10.34 9.49
CA GLN A 147 -13.38 -11.23 8.45
C GLN A 147 -11.86 -11.21 8.42
N ILE A 148 -11.26 -12.21 7.79
CA ILE A 148 -9.85 -12.17 7.42
C ILE A 148 -9.75 -11.92 5.93
N ALA A 149 -8.71 -11.19 5.52
CA ALA A 149 -8.34 -11.04 4.14
C ALA A 149 -6.96 -11.66 3.90
N ILE A 150 -6.90 -12.53 2.90
CA ILE A 150 -5.67 -13.07 2.37
C ILE A 150 -5.29 -12.21 1.17
N VAL A 151 -4.26 -11.40 1.31
CA VAL A 151 -3.78 -10.47 0.28
C VAL A 151 -2.63 -11.10 -0.45
N GLN A 152 -2.77 -11.28 -1.76
CA GLN A 152 -1.78 -11.95 -2.60
C GLN A 152 -1.36 -11.05 -3.76
N ARG A 153 -0.07 -10.99 -4.04
CA ARG A 153 0.48 -10.39 -5.27
C ARG A 153 0.50 -11.44 -6.38
N LEU A 154 -0.07 -11.10 -7.54
CA LEU A 154 -0.20 -12.05 -8.66
C LEU A 154 0.96 -11.98 -9.66
N THR A 155 1.70 -10.87 -9.70
CA THR A 155 2.80 -10.68 -10.66
C THR A 155 4.15 -10.55 -9.97
N GLY A 156 5.20 -11.07 -10.62
CA GLY A 156 6.59 -10.99 -10.16
C GLY A 156 7.30 -9.67 -10.43
N GLU A 157 6.68 -8.82 -11.24
CA GLU A 157 7.33 -7.65 -11.79
C GLU A 157 7.71 -6.62 -10.71
N VAL A 158 8.89 -6.03 -10.92
CA VAL A 158 9.41 -4.97 -10.07
C VAL A 158 8.64 -3.67 -10.32
N ASN A 159 8.16 -3.46 -11.56
CA ASN A 159 7.34 -2.31 -11.92
C ASN A 159 6.00 -2.40 -11.18
N VAL A 160 5.68 -1.36 -10.42
CA VAL A 160 4.43 -1.31 -9.67
C VAL A 160 3.21 -1.17 -10.58
N GLU A 161 3.38 -0.57 -11.76
CA GLU A 161 2.28 -0.29 -12.69
C GLU A 161 1.68 -1.56 -13.32
N SER A 162 2.48 -2.63 -13.41
CA SER A 162 2.05 -3.95 -13.87
C SER A 162 1.62 -4.88 -12.73
N GLN A 163 1.58 -4.38 -11.49
CA GLN A 163 1.15 -5.19 -10.36
C GLN A 163 -0.35 -5.43 -10.36
N GLN A 164 -0.69 -6.67 -10.01
CA GLN A 164 -2.04 -7.12 -9.79
C GLN A 164 -2.09 -7.82 -8.44
N TRP A 165 -3.22 -7.66 -7.77
CA TRP A 165 -3.46 -8.25 -6.47
C TRP A 165 -4.78 -9.01 -6.47
N ARG A 166 -4.81 -10.03 -5.63
CA ARG A 166 -5.99 -10.78 -5.26
C ARG A 166 -6.18 -10.62 -3.77
N VAL A 167 -7.41 -10.41 -3.34
CA VAL A 167 -7.82 -10.41 -1.94
C VAL A 167 -8.92 -11.43 -1.77
N LEU A 168 -8.68 -12.43 -0.93
CA LEU A 168 -9.70 -13.40 -0.52
C LEU A 168 -10.23 -13.01 0.84
N PHE A 169 -11.49 -12.60 0.92
CA PHE A 169 -12.19 -12.32 2.16
C PHE A 169 -12.85 -13.59 2.67
N VAL A 170 -12.56 -13.98 3.90
CA VAL A 170 -13.13 -15.15 4.57
C VAL A 170 -13.83 -14.68 5.84
N ASN A 171 -15.15 -14.91 5.92
CA ASN A 171 -15.91 -14.58 7.11
C ASN A 171 -16.03 -15.77 8.08
N LYS A 172 -16.62 -15.53 9.26
CA LYS A 172 -16.82 -16.58 10.28
C LYS A 172 -17.76 -17.70 9.79
N ASP A 173 -18.68 -17.37 8.88
CA ASP A 173 -19.65 -18.30 8.31
C ASP A 173 -19.07 -19.15 7.15
N LYS A 174 -17.75 -19.13 6.95
CA LYS A 174 -17.02 -19.86 5.90
C LYS A 174 -17.38 -19.42 4.48
N GLN A 175 -18.06 -18.29 4.31
CA GLN A 175 -18.25 -17.67 3.00
C GLN A 175 -16.96 -16.98 2.58
N ILE A 176 -16.69 -17.07 1.29
CA ILE A 176 -15.45 -16.60 0.70
C ILE A 176 -15.80 -15.71 -0.48
N ASN A 177 -15.25 -14.51 -0.50
CA ASN A 177 -15.38 -13.56 -1.60
C ASN A 177 -14.00 -13.23 -2.15
N GLU A 178 -13.86 -13.22 -3.47
CA GLU A 178 -12.60 -12.88 -4.16
C GLU A 178 -12.72 -11.52 -4.82
N GLU A 179 -11.74 -10.67 -4.59
CA GLU A 179 -11.57 -9.39 -5.26
C GLU A 179 -10.20 -9.35 -5.93
N GLY A 180 -10.18 -9.21 -7.25
CA GLY A 180 -8.95 -9.02 -8.02
C GLY A 180 -8.90 -7.60 -8.58
N PHE A 181 -7.74 -6.95 -8.51
CA PHE A 181 -7.55 -5.62 -9.12
C PHE A 181 -6.10 -5.35 -9.49
N SER A 182 -5.92 -4.47 -10.49
CA SER A 182 -4.61 -3.99 -10.93
C SER A 182 -4.22 -2.65 -10.31
N TYR A 183 -2.95 -2.27 -10.45
CA TYR A 183 -2.48 -0.93 -10.07
C TYR A 183 -3.28 0.18 -10.75
N VAL A 184 -3.64 0.00 -12.03
CA VAL A 184 -4.41 1.01 -12.79
C VAL A 184 -5.84 1.15 -12.24
N GLU A 185 -6.43 0.07 -11.75
CA GLU A 185 -7.82 0.04 -11.26
C GLU A 185 -7.95 0.36 -9.76
N ARG A 186 -6.83 0.42 -9.05
CA ARG A 186 -6.75 0.52 -7.57
C ARG A 186 -7.65 1.60 -6.94
N GLY A 187 -7.91 2.69 -7.66
CA GLY A 187 -8.80 3.77 -7.21
C GLY A 187 -10.27 3.39 -7.04
N LYS A 188 -10.68 2.20 -7.50
CA LYS A 188 -12.01 1.61 -7.28
C LYS A 188 -12.05 0.65 -6.08
N HIS A 189 -10.88 0.23 -5.58
CA HIS A 189 -10.72 -0.85 -4.61
C HIS A 189 -10.09 -0.34 -3.30
N LEU A 190 -10.71 0.65 -2.66
CA LEU A 190 -10.09 1.39 -1.55
C LEU A 190 -9.67 0.47 -0.40
N LEU A 191 -10.54 -0.43 0.05
CA LEU A 191 -10.17 -1.42 1.07
C LEU A 191 -9.00 -2.28 0.58
N GLY A 192 -9.10 -2.85 -0.63
CA GLY A 192 -8.04 -3.64 -1.24
C GLY A 192 -6.68 -2.93 -1.24
N VAL A 193 -6.61 -1.65 -1.59
CA VAL A 193 -5.38 -0.85 -1.56
C VAL A 193 -4.81 -0.73 -0.16
N LYS A 194 -5.64 -0.41 0.84
CA LYS A 194 -5.21 -0.34 2.24
C LYS A 194 -4.64 -1.67 2.72
N LEU A 195 -5.30 -2.77 2.34
CA LEU A 195 -4.82 -4.12 2.68
C LEU A 195 -3.48 -4.42 2.02
N VAL A 196 -3.28 -4.08 0.74
CA VAL A 196 -2.00 -4.24 0.02
C VAL A 196 -0.88 -3.42 0.68
N GLN A 197 -1.16 -2.16 1.05
CA GLN A 197 -0.19 -1.29 1.73
C GLN A 197 0.23 -1.87 3.09
N LEU A 198 -0.74 -2.27 3.92
CA LEU A 198 -0.47 -2.84 5.24
C LEU A 198 0.25 -4.18 5.12
N SER A 199 -0.22 -5.06 4.24
CA SER A 199 0.36 -6.39 4.06
C SER A 199 1.74 -6.38 3.40
N SER A 200 2.22 -5.22 2.91
CA SER A 200 3.48 -5.06 2.18
C SER A 200 3.56 -5.90 0.90
N GLN A 201 2.43 -6.05 0.20
CA GLN A 201 2.33 -6.86 -1.03
C GLN A 201 2.51 -6.06 -2.32
N SER A 202 2.91 -4.79 -2.23
CA SER A 202 3.36 -4.01 -3.39
C SER A 202 4.88 -3.88 -3.40
N SER A 203 5.49 -3.80 -4.59
CA SER A 203 6.94 -3.56 -4.71
C SER A 203 7.37 -2.15 -4.29
N SER A 204 6.44 -1.20 -4.26
CA SER A 204 6.65 0.15 -3.79
C SER A 204 5.47 0.62 -2.94
N PHE A 205 5.58 1.81 -2.37
CA PHE A 205 4.42 2.44 -1.76
C PHE A 205 3.48 2.92 -2.87
N ILE A 206 2.20 2.60 -2.73
CA ILE A 206 1.14 3.00 -3.67
C ILE A 206 0.11 3.83 -2.91
N GLY A 207 -0.50 4.83 -3.57
CA GLY A 207 -1.69 5.51 -3.04
C GLY A 207 -2.99 4.93 -3.59
N TYR A 208 -4.13 5.49 -3.18
CA TYR A 208 -5.45 5.09 -3.66
C TYR A 208 -5.71 5.55 -5.10
N LYS A 209 -5.39 6.81 -5.42
CA LYS A 209 -5.58 7.36 -6.78
C LYS A 209 -4.34 8.03 -7.35
N SER A 210 -3.35 8.29 -6.51
CA SER A 210 -2.07 8.90 -6.87
C SER A 210 -1.03 8.54 -5.82
N ASP A 211 0.20 8.36 -6.25
CA ASP A 211 1.31 8.01 -5.36
C ASP A 211 2.02 9.25 -4.81
N ILE A 212 1.33 10.40 -4.86
CA ILE A 212 1.89 11.72 -4.52
C ILE A 212 2.50 11.73 -3.12
N SER A 213 1.88 11.03 -2.17
CA SER A 213 2.32 10.92 -0.78
C SER A 213 3.60 10.08 -0.60
N TYR A 214 4.04 9.37 -1.65
CA TYR A 214 5.13 8.39 -1.59
C TYR A 214 6.26 8.65 -2.58
N LEU A 215 6.08 9.60 -3.51
CA LEU A 215 7.05 9.94 -4.56
C LEU A 215 8.36 10.56 -4.04
N LEU A 216 8.33 11.28 -2.91
CA LEU A 216 9.48 12.03 -2.40
C LEU A 216 9.66 11.82 -0.89
N PRO A 217 10.49 10.84 -0.46
CA PRO A 217 10.84 10.64 0.94
C PRO A 217 11.87 11.71 1.39
N SER A 218 11.49 12.99 1.33
CA SER A 218 12.35 14.10 1.73
C SER A 218 11.61 15.03 2.68
N LEU A 219 12.30 15.62 3.66
CA LEU A 219 11.74 16.70 4.50
C LEU A 219 11.12 17.85 3.69
N LEU A 220 11.52 18.01 2.42
CA LEU A 220 10.99 19.03 1.52
C LEU A 220 9.55 18.72 1.07
N PHE A 221 9.16 17.45 1.03
CA PHE A 221 7.83 17.02 0.62
C PHE A 221 7.15 16.27 1.79
N PRO A 222 6.00 16.70 2.32
CA PRO A 222 5.10 17.72 1.78
C PRO A 222 5.22 19.13 2.42
N LEU A 223 6.16 19.31 3.36
CA LEU A 223 6.23 20.51 4.21
C LEU A 223 6.63 21.76 3.42
N VAL A 224 7.75 21.70 2.68
CA VAL A 224 8.24 22.85 1.90
C VAL A 224 7.45 22.98 0.60
N TYR A 225 7.26 21.89 -0.13
CA TYR A 225 6.42 21.81 -1.31
C TYR A 225 5.46 20.62 -1.15
N PRO A 226 4.16 20.78 -1.42
CA PRO A 226 3.49 21.97 -1.96
C PRO A 226 2.94 22.94 -0.89
N THR A 227 3.00 22.56 0.39
CA THR A 227 2.32 23.32 1.47
C THR A 227 3.00 24.67 1.73
N GLY A 228 4.31 24.65 1.99
CA GLY A 228 5.09 25.87 2.25
C GLY A 228 5.10 26.84 1.07
N THR A 229 5.24 26.34 -0.16
CA THR A 229 5.19 27.16 -1.38
C THR A 229 3.84 27.84 -1.56
N CYS A 230 2.73 27.15 -1.28
CA CYS A 230 1.40 27.74 -1.30
C CYS A 230 1.26 28.85 -0.26
N LEU A 231 1.67 28.60 0.99
CA LEU A 231 1.61 29.58 2.08
C LEU A 231 2.46 30.83 1.78
N ILE A 232 3.69 30.65 1.30
CA ILE A 232 4.54 31.76 0.86
C ILE A 232 3.85 32.54 -0.26
N GLY A 233 3.26 31.85 -1.23
CA GLY A 233 2.51 32.49 -2.31
C GLY A 233 1.35 33.37 -1.81
N VAL A 234 0.59 32.88 -0.83
CA VAL A 234 -0.49 33.65 -0.17
C VAL A 234 0.07 34.87 0.57
N VAL A 235 1.17 34.74 1.30
CA VAL A 235 1.82 35.86 2.00
C VAL A 235 2.30 36.91 1.01
N LEU A 236 2.94 36.51 -0.10
CA LEU A 236 3.40 37.42 -1.15
C LEU A 236 2.25 38.17 -1.81
N LEU A 237 1.12 37.50 -2.06
CA LEU A 237 -0.11 38.12 -2.55
C LEU A 237 -0.60 39.23 -1.61
N ILE A 238 -0.73 38.92 -0.31
CA ILE A 238 -1.22 39.86 0.71
C ILE A 238 -0.27 41.07 0.81
N VAL A 239 1.05 40.82 0.94
CA VAL A 239 2.05 41.90 1.04
C VAL A 239 2.10 42.74 -0.24
N GLY A 240 2.05 42.11 -1.40
CA GLY A 240 2.01 42.78 -2.69
C GLY A 240 0.79 43.67 -2.86
N TYR A 241 -0.40 43.18 -2.48
CA TYR A 241 -1.65 43.94 -2.49
C TYR A 241 -1.60 45.15 -1.55
N VAL A 242 -1.18 44.97 -0.30
CA VAL A 242 -1.05 46.07 0.67
C VAL A 242 -0.07 47.14 0.18
N ARG A 243 1.06 46.74 -0.41
CA ARG A 243 2.05 47.68 -0.98
C ARG A 243 1.56 48.41 -2.21
N LYS A 244 0.68 47.79 -3.01
CA LYS A 244 0.03 48.42 -4.16
C LYS A 244 -1.03 49.43 -3.70
N LYS A 245 -1.83 49.09 -2.67
CA LYS A 245 -2.93 49.93 -2.15
C LYS A 245 -2.47 51.15 -1.33
N ARG A 246 -1.34 51.06 -0.61
CA ARG A 246 -0.76 52.17 0.18
C ARG A 246 -0.10 53.26 -0.69
N ARG A 247 -0.31 53.24 -1.99
CA ARG A 247 0.22 54.20 -2.97
C ARG A 247 -0.90 54.59 -3.92
#